data_AF-A0A352NH69-F1
#
_entry.id   AF-A0A352NH69-F1
#
_cell.length_a   1.000
_cell.length_b   1.000
_cell.length_c   1.000
_cell.angle_alpha   90.00
_cell.angle_beta   90.00
_cell.angle_gamma   90.00
#
_symmetry.space_group_name_H-M   'P 1'
#
loop_
_entity.id
_entity.type
_entity.pdbx_description
1 polymer ?
#
loop_
_entity_poly.entity_id
_entity_poly.type
_entity_poly.pdbx_seq_one_letter_code
_entity_poly.pdbx_strand_id
1 'polypeptide(L)'
;TGLGFSKFVSLGNKADLTESHFIEDAGQDPNTKVILCYIEDVENGAHFLEAARTASRKKPVIILKSGTSQAGAQAASSHTGALAGSDLAYETAFRQCGVIRVRSMAELFDLAVAFASQPVPSGDRVAVVTNSGGPGIIAADTIEQKKLQMARFSQETIKQLRGYLPPEANIYNPVDVLGDARADRFRFSLDKTLADPGVDSALVLVCPTAVTEPVETARALVEMRAAYPEKPLLAAYMGGEKLAEGAKVLEEAKIPCFTFPEPAVSSISGLTGYARTRELPANEQDLRYKCSNLKSVKAILYDVKKDKRLVLLGSEAAEVVEAYGIPAAPTALAASPEEAAKSAGRLGYPVVLKIASPEILHKSDVGGVIIGLDSPVKVRAGFLEIMNNVQRYLPKAAVYGIEVQKMMPKGTELIIGMSKDIQFGPLIAFGLGGIYVNLLKDVSFRLARGLNRREIENMLAETKAYTLLRGYRGEKPADIEAIIGIIGRVARLVTDFPEITEMDINPVFAYNQGACALDVKITVS
;
A
#
# COMPACT_ATOMS: atom_id res chain seq x y z
N THR A 1 -29.47 -9.53 -10.18
CA THR A 1 -28.11 -9.85 -10.63
C THR A 1 -28.07 -11.30 -11.07
N GLY A 2 -28.35 -11.56 -12.35
CA GLY A 2 -28.21 -12.88 -12.97
C GLY A 2 -26.75 -13.35 -13.11
N LEU A 3 -25.90 -13.14 -12.09
CA LEU A 3 -24.48 -13.49 -12.12
C LEU A 3 -24.33 -15.02 -12.10
N GLY A 4 -23.75 -15.57 -13.17
CA GLY A 4 -23.43 -16.99 -13.25
C GLY A 4 -22.12 -17.31 -12.54
N PHE A 5 -22.08 -18.42 -11.80
CA PHE A 5 -20.88 -18.96 -11.18
C PHE A 5 -20.35 -20.13 -12.00
N SER A 6 -19.06 -20.10 -12.36
CA SER A 6 -18.35 -21.27 -12.89
C SER A 6 -18.08 -22.31 -11.79
N LYS A 7 -17.74 -21.82 -10.60
CA LYS A 7 -17.45 -22.61 -9.39
C LYS A 7 -17.96 -21.86 -8.16
N PHE A 8 -18.41 -22.61 -7.16
CA PHE A 8 -18.72 -22.11 -5.82
C PHE A 8 -18.08 -23.06 -4.80
N VAL A 9 -17.23 -22.53 -3.94
CA VAL A 9 -16.48 -23.32 -2.95
C VAL A 9 -16.74 -22.74 -1.57
N SER A 10 -17.34 -23.55 -0.68
CA SER A 10 -17.42 -23.24 0.75
C SER A 10 -16.25 -23.89 1.46
N LEU A 11 -15.37 -23.08 2.04
CA LEU A 11 -14.12 -23.54 2.65
C LEU A 11 -14.30 -24.05 4.09
N GLY A 12 -15.37 -23.64 4.78
CA GLY A 12 -15.59 -23.96 6.18
C GLY A 12 -14.35 -23.72 7.02
N ASN A 13 -13.89 -24.76 7.72
CA ASN A 13 -12.75 -24.69 8.63
C ASN A 13 -11.37 -24.65 7.95
N LYS A 14 -11.27 -24.86 6.63
CA LYS A 14 -9.99 -24.88 5.90
C LYS A 14 -8.94 -25.85 6.46
N ALA A 15 -9.34 -27.04 6.91
CA ALA A 15 -8.45 -27.98 7.60
C ALA A 15 -7.31 -28.59 6.74
N ASP A 16 -7.40 -28.48 5.41
CA ASP A 16 -6.40 -29.01 4.47
C ASP A 16 -6.23 -28.04 3.29
N LEU A 17 -7.24 -27.98 2.41
CA LEU A 17 -7.26 -27.00 1.33
C LEU A 17 -7.75 -25.63 1.82
N THR A 18 -6.98 -24.61 1.48
CA THR A 18 -7.19 -23.22 1.88
C THR A 18 -7.57 -22.34 0.68
N GLU A 19 -7.95 -21.09 0.94
CA GLU A 19 -8.25 -20.09 -0.08
C GLU A 19 -7.16 -19.95 -1.14
N SER A 20 -5.89 -20.12 -0.75
CA SER A 20 -4.73 -19.99 -1.64
C SER A 20 -4.77 -21.03 -2.77
N HIS A 21 -5.09 -22.28 -2.44
CA HIS A 21 -5.17 -23.38 -3.42
C HIS A 21 -6.29 -23.13 -4.46
N PHE A 22 -7.44 -22.63 -4.00
CA PHE A 22 -8.57 -22.37 -4.89
C PHE A 22 -8.38 -21.09 -5.71
N ILE A 23 -7.67 -20.08 -5.21
CA ILE A 23 -7.25 -18.93 -6.01
C ILE A 23 -6.31 -19.38 -7.13
N GLU A 24 -5.38 -20.29 -6.86
CA GLU A 24 -4.49 -20.85 -7.87
C GLU A 24 -5.26 -21.62 -8.95
N ASP A 25 -6.12 -22.57 -8.55
CA ASP A 25 -6.96 -23.36 -9.46
C ASP A 25 -7.85 -22.46 -10.34
N ALA A 26 -8.58 -21.52 -9.71
CA ALA A 26 -9.44 -20.58 -10.41
C ALA A 26 -8.64 -19.64 -11.36
N GLY A 27 -7.39 -19.32 -10.99
CA GLY A 27 -6.46 -18.56 -11.81
C GLY A 27 -6.12 -19.24 -13.14
N GLN A 28 -6.11 -20.58 -13.17
CA GLN A 28 -5.80 -21.38 -14.37
C GLN A 28 -7.05 -21.83 -15.16
N ASP A 29 -8.22 -21.88 -14.53
CA ASP A 29 -9.45 -22.40 -15.15
C ASP A 29 -9.98 -21.53 -16.31
N PRO A 30 -10.01 -21.99 -17.57
CA PRO A 30 -10.45 -21.17 -18.71
C PRO A 30 -11.91 -20.69 -18.61
N ASN A 31 -12.75 -21.34 -17.80
CA ASN A 31 -14.16 -20.97 -17.63
C ASN A 31 -14.37 -19.84 -16.60
N THR A 32 -13.38 -19.61 -15.74
CA THR A 32 -13.45 -18.59 -14.70
C THR A 32 -12.87 -17.28 -15.21
N LYS A 33 -13.67 -16.20 -15.20
CA LYS A 33 -13.24 -14.85 -15.61
C LYS A 33 -12.82 -13.96 -14.45
N VAL A 34 -13.43 -14.15 -13.28
CA VAL A 34 -13.30 -13.30 -12.08
C VAL A 34 -13.29 -14.21 -10.87
N ILE A 35 -12.41 -13.93 -9.91
CA ILE A 35 -12.27 -14.68 -8.67
C ILE A 35 -12.78 -13.82 -7.53
N LEU A 36 -13.82 -14.26 -6.84
CA LEU A 36 -14.39 -13.58 -5.68
C LEU A 36 -14.06 -14.37 -4.42
N CYS A 37 -13.55 -13.70 -3.39
CA CYS A 37 -13.30 -14.32 -2.09
C CYS A 37 -13.92 -13.50 -0.97
N TYR A 38 -14.64 -14.17 -0.09
CA TYR A 38 -14.87 -13.71 1.27
C TYR A 38 -13.89 -14.48 2.17
N ILE A 39 -13.02 -13.76 2.89
CA ILE A 39 -12.04 -14.40 3.78
C ILE A 39 -12.07 -13.78 5.18
N GLU A 40 -11.88 -14.63 6.18
CA GLU A 40 -11.80 -14.23 7.60
C GLU A 40 -10.35 -14.15 8.07
N ASP A 41 -9.53 -15.06 7.57
CA ASP A 41 -8.09 -15.12 7.78
C ASP A 41 -7.37 -15.75 6.57
N VAL A 42 -6.04 -15.74 6.66
CA VAL A 42 -5.12 -16.44 5.76
C VAL A 42 -4.20 -17.28 6.64
N GLU A 43 -4.19 -18.58 6.39
CA GLU A 43 -3.42 -19.53 7.21
C GLU A 43 -1.94 -19.55 6.81
N ASN A 44 -1.68 -19.62 5.50
CA ASN A 44 -0.33 -19.61 4.94
C ASN A 44 -0.15 -18.37 4.06
N GLY A 45 0.30 -17.26 4.67
CA GLY A 45 0.52 -16.01 3.96
C GLY A 45 1.52 -16.11 2.82
N ALA A 46 2.53 -16.98 2.94
CA ALA A 46 3.50 -17.16 1.87
C ALA A 46 2.85 -17.77 0.61
N HIS A 47 2.05 -18.83 0.79
CA HIS A 47 1.32 -19.45 -0.31
C HIS A 47 0.28 -18.48 -0.88
N PHE A 48 -0.47 -17.78 -0.03
CA PHE A 48 -1.48 -16.81 -0.44
C PHE A 48 -0.89 -15.71 -1.34
N LEU A 49 0.22 -15.11 -0.93
CA LEU A 49 0.85 -14.03 -1.70
C LEU A 49 1.26 -14.50 -3.10
N GLU A 50 1.74 -15.73 -3.23
CA GLU A 50 2.17 -16.31 -4.51
C GLU A 50 0.98 -16.65 -5.41
N ALA A 51 -0.02 -17.34 -4.87
CA ALA A 51 -1.25 -17.70 -5.57
C ALA A 51 -2.00 -16.44 -6.04
N ALA A 52 -2.22 -15.48 -5.15
CA ALA A 52 -2.92 -14.24 -5.45
C ALA A 52 -2.17 -13.40 -6.48
N ARG A 53 -0.84 -13.24 -6.36
CA ARG A 53 -0.04 -12.48 -7.34
C ARG A 53 -0.10 -13.11 -8.72
N THR A 54 -0.02 -14.43 -8.80
CA THR A 54 -0.06 -15.17 -10.06
C THR A 54 -1.45 -15.08 -10.71
N ALA A 55 -2.51 -15.26 -9.91
CA ALA A 55 -3.88 -15.18 -10.38
C ALA A 55 -4.24 -13.75 -10.83
N SER A 56 -3.93 -12.72 -10.04
CA SER A 56 -4.21 -11.31 -10.34
C SER A 56 -3.61 -10.83 -11.66
N ARG A 57 -2.48 -11.39 -12.10
CA ARG A 57 -1.89 -11.06 -13.41
C ARG A 57 -2.71 -11.58 -14.59
N LYS A 58 -3.49 -12.63 -14.39
CA LYS A 58 -4.30 -13.27 -15.44
C LYS A 58 -5.76 -12.84 -15.37
N LYS A 59 -6.29 -12.70 -14.16
CA LYS A 59 -7.71 -12.48 -13.88
C LYS A 59 -7.88 -11.59 -12.65
N PRO A 60 -8.94 -10.78 -12.57
CA PRO A 60 -9.26 -10.02 -11.36
C PRO A 60 -9.54 -10.95 -10.17
N VAL A 61 -8.83 -10.71 -9.07
CA VAL A 61 -9.08 -11.33 -7.76
C VAL A 61 -9.64 -10.25 -6.85
N ILE A 62 -10.88 -10.42 -6.41
CA ILE A 62 -11.61 -9.45 -5.60
C ILE A 62 -11.88 -10.07 -4.23
N ILE A 63 -11.42 -9.41 -3.17
CA ILE A 63 -11.48 -9.96 -1.82
C ILE A 63 -12.22 -9.03 -0.86
N LEU A 64 -13.24 -9.57 -0.21
CA LEU A 64 -13.84 -9.01 0.99
C LEU A 64 -13.21 -9.67 2.21
N LYS A 65 -12.42 -8.91 2.97
CA LYS A 65 -11.85 -9.33 4.26
C LYS A 65 -12.78 -8.91 5.39
N SER A 66 -13.27 -9.87 6.18
CA SER A 66 -14.02 -9.59 7.42
C SER A 66 -13.08 -9.33 8.60
N GLY A 67 -13.62 -8.94 9.77
CA GLY A 67 -12.80 -8.76 10.98
C GLY A 67 -11.76 -7.64 10.92
N THR A 68 -12.10 -6.51 10.30
CA THR A 68 -11.18 -5.39 10.01
C THR A 68 -11.14 -4.33 11.11
N SER A 69 -12.17 -4.26 11.96
CA SER A 69 -12.21 -3.41 13.15
C SER A 69 -11.72 -4.19 14.37
N GLN A 70 -11.36 -3.50 15.47
CA GLN A 70 -10.97 -4.19 16.71
C GLN A 70 -12.05 -5.17 17.18
N ALA A 71 -13.33 -4.74 17.18
CA ALA A 71 -14.46 -5.58 17.56
C ALA A 71 -14.66 -6.74 16.57
N GLY A 72 -14.55 -6.49 15.26
CA GLY A 72 -14.68 -7.53 14.23
C GLY A 72 -13.54 -8.54 14.28
N ALA A 73 -12.31 -8.07 14.51
CA ALA A 73 -11.11 -8.89 14.65
C ALA A 73 -11.24 -9.81 15.87
N GLN A 74 -11.74 -9.29 16.99
CA GLN A 74 -12.01 -10.08 18.18
C GLN A 74 -13.12 -11.11 17.92
N ALA A 75 -14.21 -10.73 17.26
CA ALA A 75 -15.29 -11.66 16.90
C ALA A 75 -14.81 -12.78 15.96
N ALA A 76 -14.04 -12.44 14.93
CA ALA A 76 -13.45 -13.41 14.00
C ALA A 76 -12.45 -14.34 14.71
N SER A 77 -11.61 -13.81 15.61
CA SER A 77 -10.67 -14.61 16.41
C SER A 77 -11.40 -15.57 17.36
N SER A 78 -12.48 -15.14 18.01
CA SER A 78 -13.30 -16.03 18.85
C SER A 78 -14.07 -17.08 18.05
N HIS A 79 -14.43 -16.78 16.79
CA HIS A 79 -15.13 -17.70 15.89
C HIS A 79 -14.21 -18.77 15.29
N THR A 80 -12.99 -18.38 14.89
CA THR A 80 -12.03 -19.25 14.19
C THR A 80 -10.98 -19.87 15.11
N GLY A 81 -10.74 -19.28 16.28
CA GLY A 81 -9.63 -19.63 17.17
C GLY A 81 -8.27 -19.10 16.72
N ALA A 82 -8.18 -18.42 15.57
CA ALA A 82 -6.93 -17.85 15.05
C ALA A 82 -6.62 -16.48 15.68
N LEU A 83 -5.33 -16.14 15.81
CA LEU A 83 -4.90 -14.80 16.20
C LEU A 83 -5.27 -13.80 15.10
N ALA A 84 -5.93 -12.70 15.49
CA ALA A 84 -6.30 -11.66 14.55
C ALA A 84 -5.06 -10.98 13.96
N GLY A 85 -4.94 -11.03 12.63
CA GLY A 85 -3.89 -10.33 11.88
C GLY A 85 -4.10 -8.83 11.80
N SER A 86 -3.04 -8.11 11.43
CA SER A 86 -3.14 -6.67 11.22
C SER A 86 -3.92 -6.33 9.94
N ASP A 87 -4.98 -5.52 10.03
CA ASP A 87 -5.73 -5.07 8.84
C ASP A 87 -4.83 -4.33 7.85
N LEU A 88 -3.82 -3.63 8.37
CA LEU A 88 -2.79 -2.97 7.58
C LEU A 88 -1.91 -3.97 6.83
N ALA A 89 -1.59 -5.12 7.42
CA ALA A 89 -0.84 -6.17 6.76
C ALA A 89 -1.66 -6.80 5.61
N TYR A 90 -2.96 -7.04 5.81
CA TYR A 90 -3.87 -7.47 4.74
C TYR A 90 -3.97 -6.44 3.60
N GLU A 91 -4.14 -5.16 3.94
CA GLU A 91 -4.15 -4.07 2.94
C GLU A 91 -2.86 -4.07 2.11
N THR A 92 -1.73 -4.17 2.79
CA THR A 92 -0.41 -4.17 2.17
C THR A 92 -0.20 -5.41 1.29
N ALA A 93 -0.59 -6.59 1.78
CA ALA A 93 -0.53 -7.86 1.04
C ALA A 93 -1.38 -7.82 -0.22
N PHE A 94 -2.64 -7.38 -0.12
CA PHE A 94 -3.55 -7.31 -1.25
C PHE A 94 -3.04 -6.36 -2.33
N ARG A 95 -2.60 -5.16 -1.93
CA ARG A 95 -2.00 -4.18 -2.86
C ARG A 95 -0.79 -4.75 -3.60
N GLN A 96 0.16 -5.38 -2.89
CA GLN A 96 1.37 -5.95 -3.51
C GLN A 96 1.10 -7.17 -4.40
N CYS A 97 -0.02 -7.86 -4.20
CA CYS A 97 -0.43 -8.99 -5.04
C CYS A 97 -1.44 -8.60 -6.12
N GLY A 98 -1.79 -7.32 -6.24
CA GLY A 98 -2.75 -6.87 -7.25
C GLY A 98 -4.19 -7.29 -6.98
N VAL A 99 -4.51 -7.68 -5.74
CA VAL A 99 -5.86 -8.02 -5.30
C VAL A 99 -6.67 -6.73 -5.15
N ILE A 100 -7.91 -6.76 -5.66
CA ILE A 100 -8.87 -5.68 -5.48
C ILE A 100 -9.60 -5.91 -4.16
N ARG A 101 -9.25 -5.12 -3.15
CA ARG A 101 -9.92 -5.19 -1.85
C ARG A 101 -11.24 -4.43 -1.91
N VAL A 102 -12.31 -5.06 -1.44
CA VAL A 102 -13.62 -4.43 -1.27
C VAL A 102 -14.02 -4.38 0.21
N ARG A 103 -14.94 -3.48 0.55
CA ARG A 103 -15.38 -3.21 1.93
C ARG A 103 -16.81 -3.66 2.20
N SER A 104 -17.54 -4.11 1.19
CA SER A 104 -18.91 -4.62 1.34
C SER A 104 -19.21 -5.74 0.34
N MET A 105 -20.25 -6.53 0.65
CA MET A 105 -20.78 -7.53 -0.29
C MET A 105 -21.36 -6.86 -1.54
N ALA A 106 -21.97 -5.68 -1.41
CA ALA A 106 -22.48 -4.94 -2.57
C ALA A 106 -21.34 -4.63 -3.55
N GLU A 107 -20.25 -4.05 -3.05
CA GLU A 107 -19.07 -3.72 -3.87
C GLU A 107 -18.41 -4.98 -4.49
N LEU A 108 -18.38 -6.10 -3.75
CA LEU A 108 -17.89 -7.39 -4.26
C LEU A 108 -18.67 -7.82 -5.51
N PHE A 109 -20.00 -7.79 -5.45
CA PHE A 109 -20.86 -8.22 -6.55
C PHE A 109 -20.99 -7.19 -7.66
N ASP A 110 -20.94 -5.89 -7.35
CA ASP A 110 -20.92 -4.81 -8.33
C ASP A 110 -19.70 -4.91 -9.26
N LEU A 111 -18.53 -5.18 -8.68
CA LEU A 111 -17.32 -5.42 -9.46
C LEU A 111 -17.38 -6.76 -10.19
N ALA A 112 -17.93 -7.81 -9.57
CA ALA A 112 -18.08 -9.11 -10.23
C ALA A 112 -18.89 -9.00 -11.53
N VAL A 113 -20.02 -8.29 -11.49
CA VAL A 113 -20.86 -8.04 -12.67
C VAL A 113 -20.08 -7.24 -13.72
N ALA A 114 -19.36 -6.19 -13.31
CA ALA A 114 -18.57 -5.37 -14.22
C ALA A 114 -17.47 -6.20 -14.94
N PHE A 115 -16.63 -6.92 -14.20
CA PHE A 115 -15.55 -7.72 -14.79
C PHE A 115 -16.06 -8.92 -15.61
N ALA A 116 -17.22 -9.49 -15.27
CA ALA A 116 -17.78 -10.62 -16.01
C ALA A 116 -18.31 -10.21 -17.40
N SER A 117 -18.66 -8.93 -17.57
CA SER A 117 -19.44 -8.43 -18.70
C SER A 117 -18.77 -7.33 -19.53
N GLN A 118 -17.81 -6.59 -18.96
CA GLN A 118 -17.17 -5.45 -19.59
C GLN A 118 -15.67 -5.67 -19.85
N PRO A 119 -15.10 -5.06 -20.90
CA PRO A 119 -13.66 -5.06 -21.11
C PRO A 119 -12.97 -4.23 -20.02
N VAL A 120 -11.67 -4.49 -19.85
CA VAL A 120 -10.81 -3.66 -19.00
C VAL A 120 -10.42 -2.42 -19.82
N PRO A 121 -10.63 -1.19 -19.31
CA PRO A 121 -10.33 0.03 -20.06
C PRO A 121 -8.82 0.21 -20.26
N SER A 122 -8.44 0.89 -21.33
CA SER A 122 -7.05 1.24 -21.64
C SER A 122 -6.50 2.42 -20.83
N GLY A 123 -7.34 3.08 -20.04
CA GLY A 123 -6.97 4.24 -19.23
C GLY A 123 -7.99 4.59 -18.16
N ASP A 124 -7.91 5.81 -17.65
CA ASP A 124 -8.69 6.31 -16.52
C ASP A 124 -9.62 7.48 -16.87
N ARG A 125 -9.81 7.77 -18.17
CA ARG A 125 -10.63 8.88 -18.64
C ARG A 125 -12.06 8.42 -18.87
N VAL A 126 -12.98 8.96 -18.08
CA VAL A 126 -14.40 8.58 -18.06
C VAL A 126 -15.23 9.66 -18.76
N ALA A 127 -16.03 9.27 -19.75
CA ALA A 127 -17.09 10.10 -20.31
C ALA A 127 -18.40 9.87 -19.57
N VAL A 128 -19.13 10.94 -19.25
CA VAL A 128 -20.46 10.85 -18.65
C VAL A 128 -21.48 11.43 -19.63
N VAL A 129 -22.57 10.70 -19.89
CA VAL A 129 -23.73 11.19 -20.66
C VAL A 129 -24.96 11.09 -19.76
N THR A 130 -25.70 12.19 -19.61
CA THR A 130 -26.83 12.27 -18.66
C THR A 130 -27.98 13.11 -19.22
N ASN A 131 -29.22 12.83 -18.83
CA ASN A 131 -30.36 13.75 -19.05
C ASN A 131 -30.65 14.67 -17.84
N SER A 132 -29.80 14.62 -16.82
CA SER A 132 -29.98 15.38 -15.58
C SER A 132 -28.62 15.81 -15.01
N GLY A 133 -28.45 17.12 -14.80
CA GLY A 133 -27.22 17.69 -14.27
C GLY A 133 -26.87 17.24 -12.85
N GLY A 134 -27.85 17.02 -11.97
CA GLY A 134 -27.61 16.62 -10.57
C GLY A 134 -26.79 15.34 -10.42
N PRO A 135 -27.25 14.20 -10.97
CA PRO A 135 -26.46 12.96 -11.05
C PRO A 135 -25.13 13.13 -11.78
N GLY A 136 -25.07 14.00 -12.79
CA GLY A 136 -23.82 14.32 -13.50
C GLY A 136 -22.76 14.91 -12.59
N ILE A 137 -23.15 15.80 -11.67
CA ILE A 137 -22.26 16.38 -10.65
C ILE A 137 -21.78 15.30 -9.68
N ILE A 138 -22.68 14.46 -9.16
CA ILE A 138 -22.34 13.35 -8.25
C ILE A 138 -21.33 12.39 -8.91
N ALA A 139 -21.55 12.07 -10.19
CA ALA A 139 -20.64 11.23 -10.95
C ALA A 139 -19.26 11.88 -11.11
N ALA A 140 -19.21 13.16 -11.46
CA ALA A 140 -17.95 13.91 -11.60
C ALA A 140 -17.16 13.95 -10.29
N ASP A 141 -17.82 14.30 -9.17
CA ASP A 141 -17.20 14.29 -7.84
C ASP A 141 -16.66 12.91 -7.48
N THR A 142 -17.42 11.85 -7.76
CA THR A 142 -17.00 10.48 -7.47
C THR A 142 -15.83 10.03 -8.35
N ILE A 143 -15.81 10.43 -9.63
CA ILE A 143 -14.70 10.14 -10.56
C ILE A 143 -13.40 10.72 -10.00
N GLU A 144 -13.42 11.98 -9.58
CA GLU A 144 -12.24 12.63 -8.98
C GLU A 144 -11.84 12.00 -7.64
N GLN A 145 -12.81 11.72 -6.76
CA GLN A 145 -12.56 11.07 -5.46
C GLN A 145 -11.91 9.69 -5.63
N LYS A 146 -12.28 8.94 -6.67
CA LYS A 146 -11.68 7.64 -7.03
C LYS A 146 -10.37 7.78 -7.82
N LYS A 147 -9.85 9.01 -7.99
CA LYS A 147 -8.62 9.31 -8.74
C LYS A 147 -8.68 8.85 -10.21
N LEU A 148 -9.87 8.85 -10.78
CA LEU A 148 -10.10 8.78 -12.22
C LEU A 148 -10.13 10.20 -12.80
N GLN A 149 -10.16 10.33 -14.12
CA GLN A 149 -10.20 11.61 -14.81
C GLN A 149 -11.50 11.78 -15.58
N MET A 150 -12.08 12.97 -15.52
CA MET A 150 -13.10 13.36 -16.50
C MET A 150 -12.45 13.45 -17.88
N ALA A 151 -12.95 12.67 -18.84
CA ALA A 151 -12.48 12.72 -20.21
C ALA A 151 -12.60 14.14 -20.80
N ARG A 152 -11.58 14.55 -21.55
CA ARG A 152 -11.58 15.81 -22.31
C ARG A 152 -11.77 15.49 -23.78
N PHE A 153 -12.91 15.89 -24.32
CA PHE A 153 -13.26 15.63 -25.72
C PHE A 153 -12.42 16.47 -26.67
N SER A 154 -12.16 15.92 -27.85
CA SER A 154 -11.55 16.64 -28.96
C SER A 154 -12.46 17.76 -29.47
N GLN A 155 -11.86 18.75 -30.14
CA GLN A 155 -12.62 19.83 -30.76
C GLN A 155 -13.63 19.33 -31.80
N GLU A 156 -13.31 18.24 -32.50
CA GLU A 156 -14.21 17.61 -33.47
C GLU A 156 -15.44 17.02 -32.78
N THR A 157 -15.26 16.28 -31.69
CA THR A 157 -16.38 15.73 -30.90
C THR A 157 -17.27 16.84 -30.35
N ILE A 158 -16.67 17.90 -29.79
CA ILE A 158 -17.41 19.06 -29.27
C ILE A 158 -18.23 19.72 -30.40
N LYS A 159 -17.64 19.88 -31.59
CA LYS A 159 -18.32 20.46 -32.76
C LYS A 159 -19.50 19.59 -33.21
N GLN A 160 -19.32 18.27 -33.26
CA GLN A 160 -20.39 17.32 -33.63
C GLN A 160 -21.53 17.33 -32.61
N LEU A 161 -21.20 17.32 -31.32
CA LEU A 161 -22.19 17.43 -30.23
C LEU A 161 -22.98 18.73 -30.34
N ARG A 162 -22.31 19.87 -30.52
CA ARG A 162 -22.98 21.19 -30.67
C ARG A 162 -23.89 21.26 -31.91
N GLY A 163 -23.55 20.55 -32.98
CA GLY A 163 -24.32 20.54 -34.22
C GLY A 163 -25.65 19.77 -34.13
N TYR A 164 -25.77 18.83 -33.19
CA TYR A 164 -26.96 18.00 -33.02
C TYR A 164 -27.77 18.33 -31.75
N LEU A 165 -27.09 18.63 -30.64
CA LEU A 165 -27.73 18.89 -29.36
C LEU A 165 -28.30 20.32 -29.29
N PRO A 166 -29.41 20.52 -28.54
CA PRO A 166 -29.97 21.85 -28.31
C PRO A 166 -28.94 22.85 -27.74
N PRO A 167 -29.10 24.15 -27.98
CA PRO A 167 -28.20 25.18 -27.44
C PRO A 167 -28.02 25.12 -25.92
N GLU A 168 -29.08 24.75 -25.20
CA GLU A 168 -29.12 24.66 -23.74
C GLU A 168 -28.37 23.45 -23.18
N ALA A 169 -28.07 22.45 -24.03
CA ALA A 169 -27.34 21.26 -23.64
C ALA A 169 -25.87 21.56 -23.27
N ASN A 170 -25.36 20.86 -22.25
CA ASN A 170 -23.93 20.85 -21.96
C ASN A 170 -23.24 19.83 -22.87
N ILE A 171 -22.32 20.30 -23.72
CA ILE A 171 -21.59 19.45 -24.67
C ILE A 171 -20.18 19.08 -24.19
N TYR A 172 -19.78 19.61 -23.04
CA TYR A 172 -18.56 19.19 -22.33
C TYR A 172 -18.88 17.98 -21.46
N ASN A 173 -17.90 17.44 -20.74
CA ASN A 173 -18.10 16.29 -19.88
C ASN A 173 -18.47 16.75 -18.45
N PRO A 174 -19.62 16.35 -17.87
CA PRO A 174 -20.66 15.45 -18.39
C PRO A 174 -21.50 16.03 -19.54
N VAL A 175 -21.76 15.24 -20.58
CA VAL A 175 -22.67 15.63 -21.67
C VAL A 175 -24.10 15.58 -21.13
N ASP A 176 -24.71 16.75 -20.93
CA ASP A 176 -26.11 16.86 -20.47
C ASP A 176 -27.02 17.01 -21.69
N VAL A 177 -27.71 15.92 -22.04
CA VAL A 177 -28.64 15.86 -23.17
C VAL A 177 -30.01 16.49 -22.86
N LEU A 178 -30.20 17.04 -21.65
CA LEU A 178 -31.41 17.65 -21.11
C LEU A 178 -32.52 16.66 -20.73
N GLY A 179 -33.39 17.05 -19.79
CA GLY A 179 -34.43 16.19 -19.22
C GLY A 179 -35.54 15.79 -20.20
N ASP A 180 -35.68 16.49 -21.32
CA ASP A 180 -36.62 16.17 -22.39
C ASP A 180 -36.01 15.23 -23.45
N ALA A 181 -34.79 14.73 -23.22
CA ALA A 181 -34.10 13.81 -24.11
C ALA A 181 -34.86 12.51 -24.35
N ARG A 182 -34.98 12.17 -25.64
CA ARG A 182 -35.40 10.87 -26.14
C ARG A 182 -34.16 10.01 -26.45
N ALA A 183 -34.40 8.75 -26.83
CA ALA A 183 -33.33 7.78 -27.05
C ALA A 183 -32.33 8.21 -28.15
N ASP A 184 -32.76 9.01 -29.12
CA ASP A 184 -31.92 9.51 -30.22
C ASP A 184 -30.79 10.43 -29.74
N ARG A 185 -31.06 11.33 -28.77
CA ARG A 185 -30.04 12.21 -28.18
C ARG A 185 -29.01 11.43 -27.38
N PHE A 186 -29.43 10.40 -26.64
CA PHE A 186 -28.51 9.49 -25.96
C PHE A 186 -27.66 8.72 -26.96
N ARG A 187 -28.28 8.14 -28.00
CA ARG A 187 -27.58 7.38 -29.05
C ARG A 187 -26.51 8.24 -29.72
N PHE A 188 -26.87 9.43 -30.18
CA PHE A 188 -25.94 10.33 -30.86
C PHE A 188 -24.79 10.76 -29.93
N SER A 189 -25.10 11.19 -28.71
CA SER A 189 -24.08 11.65 -27.76
C SER A 189 -23.13 10.52 -27.35
N LEU A 190 -23.66 9.31 -27.18
CA LEU A 190 -22.86 8.16 -26.81
C LEU A 190 -21.96 7.70 -27.96
N ASP A 191 -22.46 7.71 -29.21
CA ASP A 191 -21.64 7.44 -30.40
C ASP A 191 -20.43 8.39 -30.46
N LYS A 192 -20.66 9.70 -30.27
CA LYS A 192 -19.57 10.69 -30.38
C LYS A 192 -18.60 10.63 -29.23
N THR A 193 -19.08 10.41 -28.01
CA THR A 193 -18.21 10.28 -26.85
C THR A 193 -17.39 8.98 -26.89
N LEU A 194 -17.98 7.85 -27.25
CA LEU A 194 -17.24 6.59 -27.39
C LEU A 194 -16.27 6.58 -28.58
N ALA A 195 -16.57 7.27 -29.68
CA ALA A 195 -15.62 7.43 -30.79
C ALA A 195 -14.39 8.28 -30.43
N ASP A 196 -14.49 9.15 -29.41
CA ASP A 196 -13.41 10.09 -29.10
C ASP A 196 -12.18 9.38 -28.50
N PRO A 197 -10.96 9.62 -29.02
CA PRO A 197 -9.73 9.01 -28.50
C PRO A 197 -9.35 9.49 -27.08
N GLY A 198 -9.99 10.56 -26.60
CA GLY A 198 -9.94 11.10 -25.26
C GLY A 198 -10.69 10.29 -24.20
N VAL A 199 -11.43 9.26 -24.60
CA VAL A 199 -12.35 8.49 -23.75
C VAL A 199 -11.90 7.03 -23.65
N ASP A 200 -11.74 6.54 -22.42
CA ASP A 200 -11.38 5.15 -22.14
C ASP A 200 -12.56 4.31 -21.63
N SER A 201 -13.59 4.96 -21.08
CA SER A 201 -14.82 4.34 -20.56
C SER A 201 -15.98 5.33 -20.59
N ALA A 202 -17.23 4.83 -20.58
CA ALA A 202 -18.41 5.69 -20.52
C ALA A 202 -19.40 5.26 -19.44
N LEU A 203 -20.02 6.25 -18.80
CA LEU A 203 -21.11 6.10 -17.85
C LEU A 203 -22.34 6.87 -18.34
N VAL A 204 -23.47 6.17 -18.49
CA VAL A 204 -24.74 6.78 -18.86
C VAL A 204 -25.63 6.90 -17.63
N LEU A 205 -26.16 8.09 -17.37
CA LEU A 205 -27.07 8.36 -16.26
C LEU A 205 -28.45 8.71 -16.82
N VAL A 206 -29.49 8.01 -16.34
CA VAL A 206 -30.87 8.25 -16.77
C VAL A 206 -31.76 8.48 -15.55
N CYS A 207 -32.38 9.65 -15.50
CA CYS A 207 -33.43 9.98 -14.55
C CYS A 207 -34.81 9.97 -15.22
N PRO A 208 -35.87 9.53 -14.52
CA PRO A 208 -37.21 9.49 -15.08
C PRO A 208 -37.79 10.91 -15.24
N THR A 209 -38.22 11.22 -16.46
CA THR A 209 -39.03 12.39 -16.81
C THR A 209 -40.29 11.95 -17.56
N ALA A 210 -41.20 12.88 -17.87
CA ALA A 210 -42.44 12.55 -18.56
C ALA A 210 -42.24 12.01 -19.99
N VAL A 211 -41.08 12.25 -20.60
CA VAL A 211 -40.77 11.87 -22.00
C VAL A 211 -39.62 10.86 -22.09
N THR A 212 -39.13 10.36 -20.96
CA THR A 212 -38.04 9.36 -20.95
C THR A 212 -38.52 8.07 -21.62
N GLU A 213 -37.68 7.48 -22.45
CA GLU A 213 -37.92 6.24 -23.17
C GLU A 213 -36.93 5.17 -22.67
N PRO A 214 -37.21 4.47 -21.55
CA PRO A 214 -36.21 3.67 -20.85
C PRO A 214 -35.69 2.50 -21.68
N VAL A 215 -36.60 1.84 -22.42
CA VAL A 215 -36.31 0.66 -23.24
C VAL A 215 -35.55 1.04 -24.51
N GLU A 216 -36.00 2.10 -25.20
CA GLU A 216 -35.37 2.60 -26.41
C GLU A 216 -33.98 3.17 -26.12
N THR A 217 -33.84 3.89 -25.00
CA THR A 217 -32.53 4.36 -24.51
C THR A 217 -31.62 3.18 -24.20
N ALA A 218 -32.14 2.14 -23.53
CA ALA A 218 -31.36 0.93 -23.25
C ALA A 218 -30.91 0.23 -24.56
N ARG A 219 -31.78 0.13 -25.56
CA ARG A 219 -31.42 -0.43 -26.88
C ARG A 219 -30.32 0.40 -27.57
N ALA A 220 -30.37 1.72 -27.49
CA ALA A 220 -29.30 2.57 -27.99
C ALA A 220 -27.96 2.27 -27.30
N LEU A 221 -27.95 2.06 -25.98
CA LEU A 221 -26.75 1.67 -25.25
C LEU A 221 -26.22 0.30 -25.70
N VAL A 222 -27.11 -0.67 -25.97
CA VAL A 222 -26.74 -1.99 -26.52
C VAL A 222 -26.08 -1.85 -27.89
N GLU A 223 -26.63 -1.04 -28.78
CA GLU A 223 -26.04 -0.75 -30.09
C GLU A 223 -24.64 -0.13 -29.94
N MET A 224 -24.48 0.85 -29.04
CA MET A 224 -23.19 1.51 -28.82
C MET A 224 -22.15 0.59 -28.18
N ARG A 225 -22.56 -0.28 -27.25
CA ARG A 225 -21.67 -1.30 -26.68
C ARG A 225 -21.16 -2.27 -27.74
N ALA A 226 -21.98 -2.61 -28.73
CA ALA A 226 -21.58 -3.46 -29.84
C ALA A 226 -20.64 -2.75 -30.83
N ALA A 227 -20.85 -1.45 -31.06
CA ALA A 227 -20.03 -0.63 -31.95
C ALA A 227 -18.62 -0.32 -31.39
N TYR A 228 -18.49 -0.16 -30.07
CA TYR A 228 -17.24 0.18 -29.39
C TYR A 228 -16.86 -0.87 -28.34
N PRO A 229 -16.57 -2.13 -28.76
CA PRO A 229 -16.48 -3.25 -27.84
C PRO A 229 -15.27 -3.22 -26.90
N GLU A 230 -14.28 -2.38 -27.19
CA GLU A 230 -13.06 -2.17 -26.42
C GLU A 230 -13.22 -1.22 -25.22
N LYS A 231 -14.26 -0.36 -25.22
CA LYS A 231 -14.51 0.60 -24.14
C LYS A 231 -15.63 0.09 -23.23
N PRO A 232 -15.41 -0.03 -21.91
CA PRO A 232 -16.48 -0.42 -21.00
C PRO A 232 -17.57 0.65 -20.97
N LEU A 233 -18.81 0.19 -21.03
CA LEU A 233 -20.02 1.01 -20.95
C LEU A 233 -20.85 0.54 -19.76
N LEU A 234 -21.05 1.44 -18.80
CA LEU A 234 -21.88 1.21 -17.62
C LEU A 234 -23.04 2.21 -17.61
N ALA A 235 -24.13 1.87 -16.93
CA ALA A 235 -25.30 2.74 -16.80
C ALA A 235 -25.75 2.88 -15.35
N ALA A 236 -26.41 3.99 -15.01
CA ALA A 236 -27.20 4.12 -13.81
C ALA A 236 -28.61 4.62 -14.15
N TYR A 237 -29.62 3.79 -13.91
CA TYR A 237 -31.02 4.10 -14.14
C TYR A 237 -31.69 4.45 -12.81
N MET A 238 -31.79 5.75 -12.55
CA MET A 238 -32.17 6.33 -11.25
C MET A 238 -33.68 6.60 -11.17
N GLY A 239 -34.51 5.56 -11.30
CA GLY A 239 -35.96 5.75 -11.38
C GLY A 239 -36.84 4.60 -10.90
N GLY A 240 -36.24 3.56 -10.29
CA GLY A 240 -36.97 2.41 -9.77
C GLY A 240 -37.83 1.74 -10.85
N GLU A 241 -39.09 1.46 -10.51
CA GLU A 241 -40.06 0.79 -11.39
C GLU A 241 -40.20 1.48 -12.75
N LYS A 242 -40.13 2.82 -12.82
CA LYS A 242 -40.26 3.57 -14.07
C LYS A 242 -39.17 3.27 -15.10
N LEU A 243 -38.00 2.82 -14.64
CA LEU A 243 -36.86 2.51 -15.51
C LEU A 243 -36.53 1.01 -15.52
N ALA A 244 -37.29 0.17 -14.81
CA ALA A 244 -36.97 -1.23 -14.59
C ALA A 244 -36.91 -2.06 -15.90
N GLU A 245 -37.82 -1.79 -16.85
CA GLU A 245 -37.82 -2.49 -18.15
C GLU A 245 -36.57 -2.19 -18.97
N GLY A 246 -36.14 -0.93 -19.01
CA GLY A 246 -34.90 -0.55 -19.67
C GLY A 246 -33.67 -1.13 -18.97
N ALA A 247 -33.64 -1.13 -17.64
CA ALA A 247 -32.57 -1.76 -16.87
C ALA A 247 -32.47 -3.27 -17.14
N LYS A 248 -33.62 -3.95 -17.32
CA LYS A 248 -33.67 -5.38 -17.68
C LYS A 248 -33.07 -5.64 -19.06
N VAL A 249 -33.35 -4.79 -20.05
CA VAL A 249 -32.75 -4.88 -21.39
C VAL A 249 -31.22 -4.76 -21.30
N LEU A 250 -30.70 -3.86 -20.46
CA LEU A 250 -29.26 -3.72 -20.23
C LEU A 250 -28.67 -4.97 -19.55
N GLU A 251 -29.33 -5.53 -18.53
CA GLU A 251 -28.88 -6.75 -17.84
C GLU A 251 -28.80 -7.94 -18.81
N GLU A 252 -29.83 -8.16 -19.63
CA GLU A 252 -29.87 -9.20 -20.67
C GLU A 252 -28.76 -9.04 -21.71
N ALA A 253 -28.43 -7.79 -22.06
CA ALA A 253 -27.34 -7.45 -22.97
C ALA A 253 -25.95 -7.40 -22.30
N LYS A 254 -25.85 -7.74 -21.01
CA LYS A 254 -24.61 -7.72 -20.21
C LYS A 254 -23.98 -6.33 -20.11
N ILE A 255 -24.80 -5.29 -20.00
CA ILE A 255 -24.39 -3.92 -19.66
C ILE A 255 -24.74 -3.70 -18.18
N PRO A 256 -23.76 -3.54 -17.27
CA PRO A 256 -24.05 -3.29 -15.86
C PRO A 256 -24.88 -2.01 -15.68
N CYS A 257 -26.04 -2.15 -15.04
CA CYS A 257 -26.94 -1.06 -14.75
C CYS A 257 -27.13 -0.92 -13.23
N PHE A 258 -26.71 0.21 -12.68
CA PHE A 258 -26.75 0.52 -11.26
C PHE A 258 -27.93 1.43 -10.93
N THR A 259 -28.23 1.55 -9.64
CA THR A 259 -29.27 2.48 -9.15
C THR A 259 -28.71 3.88 -8.92
N PHE A 260 -27.41 4.01 -8.69
CA PHE A 260 -26.74 5.27 -8.34
C PHE A 260 -25.42 5.43 -9.11
N PRO A 261 -24.94 6.66 -9.34
CA PRO A 261 -23.66 6.90 -10.02
C PRO A 261 -22.45 6.32 -9.28
N GLU A 262 -22.42 6.39 -7.96
CA GLU A 262 -21.26 6.05 -7.13
C GLU A 262 -20.79 4.59 -7.25
N PRO A 263 -21.67 3.56 -7.18
CA PRO A 263 -21.25 2.18 -7.43
C PRO A 263 -20.81 1.96 -8.88
N ALA A 264 -21.42 2.64 -9.86
CA ALA A 264 -21.01 2.54 -11.26
C ALA A 264 -19.58 3.07 -11.47
N VAL A 265 -19.29 4.26 -10.92
CA VAL A 265 -17.94 4.86 -10.95
C VAL A 265 -16.95 4.01 -10.15
N SER A 266 -17.36 3.44 -9.01
CA SER A 266 -16.52 2.52 -8.23
C SER A 266 -16.16 1.27 -9.04
N SER A 267 -17.09 0.72 -9.83
CA SER A 267 -16.81 -0.39 -10.73
C SER A 267 -15.85 -0.02 -11.87
N ILE A 268 -16.00 1.16 -12.48
CA ILE A 268 -15.01 1.69 -13.44
C ILE A 268 -13.63 1.80 -12.79
N SER A 269 -13.56 2.35 -11.57
CA SER A 269 -12.32 2.48 -10.82
C SER A 269 -11.65 1.13 -10.57
N GLY A 270 -12.41 0.07 -10.26
CA GLY A 270 -11.88 -1.28 -10.10
C GLY A 270 -11.35 -1.86 -11.42
N LEU A 271 -12.09 -1.68 -12.52
CA LEU A 271 -11.65 -2.09 -13.87
C LEU A 271 -10.33 -1.39 -14.26
N THR A 272 -10.25 -0.08 -14.12
CA THR A 272 -9.04 0.71 -14.39
C THR A 272 -7.89 0.35 -13.45
N GLY A 273 -8.15 0.13 -12.16
CA GLY A 273 -7.15 -0.33 -11.20
C GLY A 273 -6.55 -1.67 -11.59
N TYR A 274 -7.38 -2.61 -12.06
CA TYR A 274 -6.93 -3.89 -12.57
C TYR A 274 -6.09 -3.77 -13.85
N ALA A 275 -6.44 -2.86 -14.76
CA ALA A 275 -5.66 -2.57 -15.96
C ALA A 275 -4.20 -2.23 -15.60
N ARG A 276 -4.04 -1.29 -14.65
CA ARG A 276 -2.74 -0.85 -14.15
C ARG A 276 -1.95 -2.02 -13.55
N THR A 277 -2.61 -2.87 -12.74
CA THR A 277 -1.99 -4.06 -12.15
C THR A 277 -1.51 -5.07 -13.21
N ARG A 278 -2.31 -5.31 -14.24
CA ARG A 278 -1.99 -6.25 -15.33
C ARG A 278 -0.80 -5.77 -16.18
N GLU A 279 -0.66 -4.46 -16.34
CA GLU A 279 0.42 -3.83 -17.11
C GLU A 279 1.74 -3.73 -16.33
N LEU A 280 1.74 -4.02 -15.02
CA LEU A 280 2.98 -3.99 -14.25
C LEU A 280 3.96 -5.05 -14.78
N PRO A 281 5.21 -4.66 -15.12
CA PRO A 281 6.19 -5.59 -15.65
C PRO A 281 6.41 -6.77 -14.70
N ALA A 282 6.39 -7.98 -15.28
CA ALA A 282 6.52 -9.22 -14.53
C ALA A 282 7.91 -9.39 -13.87
N ASN A 283 8.92 -8.76 -14.47
CA ASN A 283 10.34 -8.84 -14.13
C ASN A 283 10.85 -7.47 -13.67
N GLU A 284 10.62 -7.13 -12.41
CA GLU A 284 11.50 -6.18 -11.74
C GLU A 284 12.56 -6.99 -10.99
N GLN A 285 13.83 -6.65 -11.19
CA GLN A 285 14.93 -7.37 -10.58
C GLN A 285 14.74 -7.37 -9.06
N ASP A 286 14.59 -8.56 -8.48
CA ASP A 286 14.66 -8.72 -7.03
C ASP A 286 15.92 -8.02 -6.54
N LEU A 287 15.79 -7.35 -5.41
CA LEU A 287 16.91 -6.68 -4.76
C LEU A 287 17.91 -7.73 -4.27
N ARG A 288 18.92 -8.03 -5.09
CA ARG A 288 19.97 -9.02 -4.80
C ARG A 288 21.04 -8.47 -3.86
N TYR A 289 20.63 -8.08 -2.66
CA TYR A 289 21.57 -7.77 -1.59
C TYR A 289 22.12 -9.06 -0.99
N LYS A 290 23.43 -9.09 -0.75
CA LYS A 290 24.11 -10.22 -0.11
C LYS A 290 24.62 -9.78 1.26
N CYS A 291 24.48 -10.66 2.23
CA CYS A 291 25.18 -10.54 3.50
C CYS A 291 26.65 -10.92 3.28
N SER A 292 27.57 -10.06 3.73
CA SER A 292 29.02 -10.29 3.66
C SER A 292 29.47 -11.35 4.67
N ASN A 293 28.76 -11.49 5.80
CA ASN A 293 29.14 -12.39 6.89
C ASN A 293 27.93 -12.99 7.64
N LEU A 294 27.24 -13.95 7.00
CA LEU A 294 26.10 -14.65 7.60
C LEU A 294 26.45 -15.40 8.89
N LYS A 295 27.71 -15.85 9.03
CA LYS A 295 28.16 -16.61 10.21
C LYS A 295 28.21 -15.73 11.45
N SER A 296 28.75 -14.51 11.34
CA SER A 296 28.75 -13.55 12.46
C SER A 296 27.35 -13.20 12.89
N VAL A 297 26.44 -12.91 11.95
CA VAL A 297 25.04 -12.60 12.31
C VAL A 297 24.40 -13.76 13.07
N LYS A 298 24.56 -15.00 12.59
CA LYS A 298 24.06 -16.20 13.30
C LYS A 298 24.64 -16.34 14.71
N ALA A 299 25.92 -16.07 14.87
CA ALA A 299 26.59 -16.17 16.17
C ALA A 299 26.02 -15.13 17.16
N ILE A 300 25.88 -13.86 16.73
CA ILE A 300 25.30 -12.79 17.55
C ILE A 300 23.88 -13.16 18.00
N LEU A 301 23.01 -13.57 17.07
CA LEU A 301 21.64 -13.94 17.39
C LEU A 301 21.58 -15.15 18.34
N TYR A 302 22.50 -16.10 18.19
CA TYR A 302 22.61 -17.24 19.10
C TYR A 302 23.05 -16.83 20.51
N ASP A 303 24.06 -15.96 20.63
CA ASP A 303 24.59 -15.50 21.92
C ASP A 303 23.55 -14.67 22.68
N VAL A 304 22.81 -13.80 21.99
CA VAL A 304 21.67 -13.04 22.56
C VAL A 304 20.64 -13.98 23.20
N LYS A 305 20.25 -15.05 22.48
CA LYS A 305 19.30 -16.04 23.00
C LYS A 305 19.87 -16.86 24.15
N LYS A 306 21.15 -17.23 24.08
CA LYS A 306 21.85 -17.94 25.14
C LYS A 306 21.92 -17.12 26.43
N ASP A 307 22.08 -15.82 26.31
CA ASP A 307 22.03 -14.84 27.40
C ASP A 307 20.60 -14.56 27.91
N LYS A 308 19.58 -15.23 27.32
CA LYS A 308 18.15 -15.01 27.61
C LYS A 308 17.69 -13.57 27.37
N ARG A 309 18.36 -12.87 26.46
CA ARG A 309 17.96 -11.55 25.99
C ARG A 309 17.06 -11.68 24.78
N LEU A 310 16.13 -10.74 24.63
CA LEU A 310 15.30 -10.60 23.43
C LEU A 310 15.74 -9.44 22.55
N VAL A 311 16.58 -8.55 23.07
CA VAL A 311 17.01 -7.32 22.39
C VAL A 311 18.53 -7.33 22.28
N LEU A 312 19.02 -7.04 21.08
CA LEU A 312 20.46 -6.87 20.82
C LEU A 312 20.94 -5.57 21.50
N LEU A 313 22.18 -5.59 21.98
CA LEU A 313 22.90 -4.36 22.31
C LEU A 313 23.11 -3.55 21.02
N GLY A 314 23.24 -2.23 21.12
CA GLY A 314 23.46 -1.37 19.95
C GLY A 314 24.76 -1.69 19.21
N SER A 315 25.80 -2.13 19.93
CA SER A 315 27.03 -2.64 19.30
C SER A 315 26.83 -3.93 18.50
N GLU A 316 26.05 -4.89 19.02
CA GLU A 316 25.67 -6.13 18.33
C GLU A 316 24.80 -5.81 17.11
N ALA A 317 23.82 -4.91 17.26
CA ALA A 317 22.95 -4.49 16.18
C ALA A 317 23.74 -3.76 15.06
N ALA A 318 24.72 -2.95 15.42
CA ALA A 318 25.63 -2.29 14.46
C ALA A 318 26.41 -3.33 13.62
N GLU A 319 26.95 -4.37 14.25
CA GLU A 319 27.66 -5.45 13.53
C GLU A 319 26.70 -6.21 12.58
N VAL A 320 25.47 -6.48 13.01
CA VAL A 320 24.45 -7.14 12.17
C VAL A 320 24.14 -6.32 10.92
N VAL A 321 23.89 -5.01 11.07
CA VAL A 321 23.54 -4.17 9.91
C VAL A 321 24.74 -3.90 9.00
N GLU A 322 25.95 -3.81 9.56
CA GLU A 322 27.21 -3.71 8.81
C GLU A 322 27.44 -4.96 7.95
N ALA A 323 27.14 -6.16 8.47
CA ALA A 323 27.21 -7.41 7.70
C ALA A 323 26.25 -7.45 6.50
N TYR A 324 25.21 -6.61 6.49
CA TYR A 324 24.32 -6.42 5.34
C TYR A 324 24.68 -5.21 4.48
N GLY A 325 25.72 -4.46 4.83
CA GLY A 325 26.15 -3.25 4.12
C GLY A 325 25.20 -2.07 4.30
N ILE A 326 24.44 -2.04 5.41
CA ILE A 326 23.67 -0.87 5.81
C ILE A 326 24.63 0.10 6.48
N PRO A 327 24.82 1.33 5.98
CA PRO A 327 25.71 2.29 6.62
C PRO A 327 25.16 2.67 7.99
N ALA A 328 25.95 2.47 9.04
CA ALA A 328 25.60 2.79 10.42
C ALA A 328 26.70 3.62 11.08
N ALA A 329 26.32 4.40 12.09
CA ALA A 329 27.26 5.20 12.85
C ALA A 329 28.27 4.26 13.54
N PRO A 330 29.59 4.44 13.32
CA PRO A 330 30.61 3.62 13.94
C PRO A 330 30.45 3.58 15.46
N THR A 331 30.30 2.38 16.01
CA THR A 331 29.95 2.13 17.42
C THR A 331 30.88 1.09 18.02
N ALA A 332 31.29 1.29 19.27
CA ALA A 332 32.08 0.33 20.03
C ALA A 332 31.58 0.22 21.47
N LEU A 333 31.48 -0.99 22.00
CA LEU A 333 31.19 -1.22 23.42
C LEU A 333 32.47 -1.03 24.25
N ALA A 334 32.36 -0.35 25.38
CA ALA A 334 33.44 -0.18 26.34
C ALA A 334 32.96 -0.57 27.75
N ALA A 335 33.76 -1.37 28.46
CA ALA A 335 33.49 -1.79 29.82
C ALA A 335 34.15 -0.89 30.89
N SER A 336 35.04 0.03 30.47
CA SER A 336 35.71 0.98 31.35
C SER A 336 35.84 2.38 30.75
N PRO A 337 36.04 3.44 31.57
CA PRO A 337 36.31 4.79 31.09
C PRO A 337 37.54 4.86 30.15
N GLU A 338 38.57 4.07 30.42
CA GLU A 338 39.81 4.00 29.63
C GLU A 338 39.55 3.38 28.25
N GLU A 339 38.81 2.28 28.19
CA GLU A 339 38.37 1.67 26.94
C GLU A 339 37.50 2.63 26.13
N ALA A 340 36.59 3.34 26.80
CA ALA A 340 35.71 4.30 26.15
C ALA A 340 36.51 5.45 25.51
N ALA A 341 37.48 6.00 26.24
CA ALA A 341 38.37 7.04 25.72
C ALA A 341 39.23 6.54 24.55
N LYS A 342 39.74 5.30 24.62
CA LYS A 342 40.51 4.67 23.53
C LYS A 342 39.65 4.44 22.29
N SER A 343 38.42 3.98 22.46
CA SER A 343 37.46 3.81 21.36
C SER A 343 37.08 5.16 20.74
N ALA A 344 36.81 6.18 21.55
CA ALA A 344 36.54 7.53 21.06
C ALA A 344 37.71 8.11 20.24
N GLY A 345 38.95 7.88 20.67
CA GLY A 345 40.14 8.28 19.92
C GLY A 345 40.27 7.60 18.55
N ARG A 346 39.83 6.34 18.41
CA ARG A 346 39.81 5.60 17.14
C ARG A 346 38.67 6.05 16.22
N LEU A 347 37.49 6.28 16.78
CA LEU A 347 36.29 6.71 16.03
C LEU A 347 36.37 8.20 15.62
N GLY A 348 37.13 8.99 16.38
CA GLY A 348 37.29 10.43 16.20
C GLY A 348 36.17 11.23 16.84
N TYR A 349 36.47 12.47 17.22
CA TYR A 349 35.55 13.37 17.92
C TYR A 349 34.67 14.23 16.97
N PRO A 350 33.50 14.73 17.42
CA PRO A 350 32.85 14.40 18.70
C PRO A 350 32.20 13.01 18.70
N VAL A 351 31.98 12.45 19.89
CA VAL A 351 31.31 11.17 20.11
C VAL A 351 30.09 11.31 21.03
N VAL A 352 29.24 10.31 21.00
CA VAL A 352 28.09 10.10 21.89
C VAL A 352 28.37 8.87 22.76
N LEU A 353 28.02 8.97 24.03
CA LEU A 353 27.98 7.82 24.94
C LEU A 353 26.52 7.43 25.19
N LYS A 354 26.21 6.14 25.05
CA LYS A 354 24.90 5.57 25.36
C LYS A 354 25.06 4.36 26.27
N ILE A 355 24.20 4.23 27.28
CA ILE A 355 24.18 3.03 28.14
C ILE A 355 23.84 1.78 27.31
N ALA A 356 24.61 0.70 27.50
CA ALA A 356 24.37 -0.60 26.89
C ALA A 356 23.61 -1.50 27.86
N SER A 357 22.27 -1.45 27.80
CA SER A 357 21.40 -2.29 28.61
C SER A 357 20.09 -2.59 27.85
N PRO A 358 19.68 -3.87 27.73
CA PRO A 358 18.40 -4.22 27.11
C PRO A 358 17.19 -3.86 28.00
N GLU A 359 17.41 -3.60 29.29
CA GLU A 359 16.36 -3.28 30.26
C GLU A 359 16.02 -1.78 30.30
N ILE A 360 16.84 -0.94 29.67
CA ILE A 360 16.68 0.52 29.64
C ILE A 360 16.23 0.96 28.25
N LEU A 361 14.91 0.99 28.03
CA LEU A 361 14.30 1.36 26.74
C LEU A 361 14.47 2.85 26.43
N HIS A 362 14.19 3.74 27.38
CA HIS A 362 14.34 5.19 27.23
C HIS A 362 15.62 5.69 27.89
N LYS A 363 16.76 5.49 27.20
CA LYS A 363 18.11 5.79 27.72
C LYS A 363 18.27 7.24 28.18
N SER A 364 17.67 8.19 27.46
CA SER A 364 17.77 9.62 27.79
C SER A 364 17.11 9.99 29.12
N ASP A 365 15.99 9.33 29.48
CA ASP A 365 15.18 9.67 30.66
C ASP A 365 15.91 9.36 31.98
N VAL A 366 16.82 8.39 31.94
CA VAL A 366 17.67 8.02 33.09
C VAL A 366 19.05 8.66 33.03
N GLY A 367 19.27 9.65 32.15
CA GLY A 367 20.58 10.26 31.95
C GLY A 367 21.62 9.29 31.37
N GLY A 368 21.16 8.27 30.65
CA GLY A 368 21.98 7.22 30.03
C GLY A 368 22.53 7.59 28.65
N VAL A 369 22.39 8.84 28.21
CA VAL A 369 22.92 9.35 26.94
C VAL A 369 23.62 10.70 27.18
N ILE A 370 24.87 10.82 26.71
CA ILE A 370 25.60 12.09 26.70
C ILE A 370 26.17 12.32 25.31
N ILE A 371 25.85 13.46 24.70
CA ILE A 371 26.24 13.83 23.33
C ILE A 371 27.34 14.89 23.31
N GLY A 372 28.02 15.05 22.17
CA GLY A 372 28.93 16.18 21.93
C GLY A 372 30.25 16.11 22.70
N LEU A 373 30.72 14.91 23.05
CA LEU A 373 31.97 14.73 23.76
C LEU A 373 33.14 14.86 22.78
N ASP A 374 34.01 15.85 22.98
CA ASP A 374 35.07 16.25 22.04
C ASP A 374 36.50 15.91 22.48
N SER A 375 36.65 15.27 23.65
CA SER A 375 37.96 14.98 24.23
C SER A 375 37.96 13.73 25.10
N PRO A 376 39.13 13.06 25.27
CA PRO A 376 39.25 11.88 26.14
C PRO A 376 38.84 12.15 27.59
N VAL A 377 39.06 13.37 28.08
CA VAL A 377 38.71 13.76 29.46
C VAL A 377 37.20 13.79 29.62
N LYS A 378 36.48 14.46 28.70
CA LYS A 378 35.01 14.50 28.72
C LYS A 378 34.39 13.10 28.54
N VAL A 379 35.01 12.24 27.73
CA VAL A 379 34.55 10.84 27.57
C VAL A 379 34.65 10.05 28.89
N ARG A 380 35.78 10.12 29.60
CA ARG A 380 35.91 9.44 30.90
C ARG A 380 34.90 9.96 31.93
N ALA A 381 34.74 11.28 32.00
CA ALA A 381 33.78 11.91 32.91
C ALA A 381 32.34 11.48 32.58
N GLY A 382 31.95 11.56 31.31
CA GLY A 382 30.63 11.15 30.85
C GLY A 382 30.34 9.66 31.08
N PHE A 383 31.36 8.80 30.99
CA PHE A 383 31.22 7.38 31.31
C PHE A 383 30.79 7.18 32.77
N LEU A 384 31.52 7.80 33.70
CA LEU A 384 31.22 7.70 35.14
C LEU A 384 29.86 8.32 35.47
N GLU A 385 29.52 9.43 34.82
CA GLU A 385 28.23 10.11 34.99
C GLU A 385 27.06 9.20 34.61
N ILE A 386 27.11 8.57 33.42
CA ILE A 386 26.07 7.62 32.96
C ILE A 386 25.93 6.47 33.95
N MET A 387 27.05 5.84 34.35
CA MET A 387 27.02 4.71 35.29
C MET A 387 26.41 5.10 36.65
N ASN A 388 26.75 6.27 37.17
CA ASN A 388 26.19 6.78 38.43
C ASN A 388 24.69 7.09 38.31
N ASN A 389 24.26 7.69 37.20
CA ASN A 389 22.85 7.98 36.95
C ASN A 389 22.04 6.68 36.89
N VAL A 390 22.48 5.70 36.11
CA VAL A 390 21.79 4.40 35.98
C VAL A 390 21.76 3.66 37.31
N GLN A 391 22.85 3.63 38.06
CA GLN A 391 22.87 3.01 39.40
C GLN A 391 21.89 3.69 40.36
N ARG A 392 21.67 5.00 40.23
CA ARG A 392 20.73 5.76 41.06
C ARG A 392 19.27 5.51 40.70
N TYR A 393 18.94 5.51 39.41
CA TYR A 393 17.56 5.38 38.94
C TYR A 393 17.10 3.93 38.78
N LEU A 394 18.00 3.02 38.37
CA LEU A 394 17.72 1.63 38.06
C LEU A 394 18.84 0.70 38.58
N PRO A 395 19.03 0.58 39.92
CA PRO A 395 20.16 -0.16 40.52
C PRO A 395 20.17 -1.67 40.23
N LYS A 396 19.06 -2.22 39.75
CA LYS A 396 18.92 -3.65 39.41
C LYS A 396 19.11 -3.92 37.92
N ALA A 397 19.26 -2.88 37.09
CA ALA A 397 19.35 -3.05 35.66
C ALA A 397 20.66 -3.72 35.25
N ALA A 398 20.58 -4.74 34.40
CA ALA A 398 21.78 -5.37 33.84
C ALA A 398 22.48 -4.41 32.86
N VAL A 399 23.67 -3.92 33.23
CA VAL A 399 24.50 -3.02 32.41
C VAL A 399 25.70 -3.77 31.85
N TYR A 400 25.84 -3.77 30.53
CA TYR A 400 26.93 -4.46 29.82
C TYR A 400 28.11 -3.52 29.52
N GLY A 401 27.93 -2.22 29.71
CA GLY A 401 28.93 -1.18 29.47
C GLY A 401 28.32 0.07 28.87
N ILE A 402 29.15 0.84 28.17
CA ILE A 402 28.73 2.04 27.46
C ILE A 402 29.14 1.94 25.99
N GLU A 403 28.19 2.22 25.11
CA GLU A 403 28.39 2.36 23.68
C GLU A 403 29.01 3.73 23.38
N VAL A 404 30.22 3.71 22.82
CA VAL A 404 30.88 4.88 22.25
C VAL A 404 30.56 4.92 20.77
N GLN A 405 29.79 5.92 20.36
CA GLN A 405 29.33 6.07 18.99
C GLN A 405 29.84 7.38 18.38
N LYS A 406 30.26 7.35 17.12
CA LYS A 406 30.62 8.57 16.39
C LYS A 406 29.40 9.48 16.26
N MET A 407 29.55 10.76 16.61
CA MET A 407 28.50 11.74 16.36
C MET A 407 28.53 12.15 14.88
N MET A 408 27.48 11.76 14.15
CA MET A 408 27.37 12.04 12.72
C MET A 408 26.85 13.46 12.46
N PRO A 409 27.19 14.09 11.32
CA PRO A 409 26.61 15.37 10.92
C PRO A 409 25.08 15.29 10.83
N LYS A 410 24.39 16.40 11.08
CA LYS A 410 22.93 16.46 10.92
C LYS A 410 22.53 16.21 9.47
N GLY A 411 21.46 15.46 9.27
CA GLY A 411 20.82 15.22 7.97
C GLY A 411 19.30 15.29 8.11
N THR A 412 18.58 14.96 7.04
CA THR A 412 17.12 14.78 7.12
C THR A 412 16.83 13.52 7.93
N GLU A 413 16.05 13.64 9.00
CA GLU A 413 15.71 12.51 9.87
C GLU A 413 14.60 11.66 9.27
N LEU A 414 14.86 10.37 9.09
CA LEU A 414 13.94 9.36 8.59
C LEU A 414 13.83 8.21 9.60
N ILE A 415 12.76 7.44 9.49
CA ILE A 415 12.58 6.18 10.22
C ILE A 415 12.43 5.03 9.23
N ILE A 416 13.14 3.93 9.50
CA ILE A 416 12.96 2.66 8.80
C ILE A 416 12.71 1.60 9.86
N GLY A 417 11.49 1.09 9.90
CA GLY A 417 11.06 0.07 10.85
C GLY A 417 10.70 -1.24 10.17
N MET A 418 10.65 -2.31 10.95
CA MET A 418 10.06 -3.58 10.58
C MET A 418 9.36 -4.17 11.79
N SER A 419 8.14 -4.64 11.60
CA SER A 419 7.46 -5.51 12.54
C SER A 419 7.01 -6.79 11.85
N LYS A 420 7.08 -7.92 12.54
CA LYS A 420 6.67 -9.21 12.01
C LYS A 420 5.17 -9.41 12.22
N ASP A 421 4.40 -9.36 11.13
CA ASP A 421 3.00 -9.76 11.13
C ASP A 421 2.88 -11.29 11.20
N ILE A 422 1.82 -11.76 11.87
CA ILE A 422 1.61 -13.18 12.15
C ILE A 422 1.29 -13.96 10.86
N GLN A 423 0.53 -13.36 9.93
CA GLN A 423 0.13 -14.03 8.69
C GLN A 423 1.14 -13.81 7.57
N PHE A 424 1.57 -12.56 7.37
CA PHE A 424 2.34 -12.17 6.18
C PHE A 424 3.84 -11.99 6.43
N GLY A 425 4.28 -12.08 7.68
CA GLY A 425 5.69 -11.97 8.05
C GLY A 425 6.18 -10.51 8.11
N PRO A 426 7.46 -10.23 7.76
CA PRO A 426 8.05 -8.91 7.98
C PRO A 426 7.38 -7.80 7.16
N LEU A 427 6.83 -6.81 7.86
CA LEU A 427 6.24 -5.60 7.33
C LEU A 427 7.21 -4.44 7.56
N ILE A 428 7.79 -3.93 6.49
CA ILE A 428 8.70 -2.79 6.48
C ILE A 428 7.87 -1.49 6.53
N ALA A 429 8.30 -0.55 7.36
CA ALA A 429 7.76 0.79 7.49
C ALA A 429 8.81 1.83 7.09
N PHE A 430 8.39 2.88 6.39
CA PHE A 430 9.23 4.01 6.03
C PHE A 430 8.46 5.30 6.31
N GLY A 431 9.13 6.30 6.87
CA GLY A 431 8.50 7.60 7.10
C GLY A 431 9.48 8.67 7.54
N LEU A 432 8.93 9.86 7.81
CA LEU A 432 9.67 10.95 8.44
C LEU A 432 10.03 10.57 9.88
N GLY A 433 11.29 10.76 10.28
CA GLY A 433 11.77 10.51 11.63
C GLY A 433 11.54 11.69 12.59
N GLY A 434 12.02 11.53 13.83
CA GLY A 434 12.02 12.58 14.85
C GLY A 434 10.72 12.69 15.65
N ILE A 435 10.58 13.79 16.40
CA ILE A 435 9.48 13.97 17.38
C ILE A 435 8.08 14.05 16.75
N TYR A 436 7.97 14.25 15.44
CA TYR A 436 6.70 14.47 14.75
C TYR A 436 6.10 13.20 14.14
N VAL A 437 6.75 12.03 14.23
CA VAL A 437 6.29 10.75 13.65
C VAL A 437 4.84 10.43 14.05
N ASN A 438 4.54 10.49 15.36
CA ASN A 438 3.20 10.17 15.89
C ASN A 438 2.13 11.21 15.51
N LEU A 439 2.54 12.46 15.24
CA LEU A 439 1.63 13.57 14.95
C LEU A 439 1.25 13.61 13.46
N LEU A 440 2.22 13.38 12.56
CA LEU A 440 2.03 13.53 11.12
C LEU A 440 1.48 12.28 10.43
N LYS A 441 1.61 11.10 11.07
CA LYS A 441 1.22 9.79 10.51
C LYS A 441 1.75 9.58 9.08
N ASP A 442 2.95 10.11 8.80
CA ASP A 442 3.59 10.09 7.49
C ASP A 442 4.42 8.81 7.31
N VAL A 443 3.72 7.68 7.19
CA VAL A 443 4.34 6.36 7.13
C VAL A 443 3.71 5.54 6.00
N SER A 444 4.55 4.85 5.24
CA SER A 444 4.15 3.86 4.24
C SER A 444 4.66 2.48 4.64
N PHE A 445 3.98 1.43 4.16
CA PHE A 445 4.27 0.04 4.52
C PHE A 445 4.42 -0.83 3.29
N ARG A 446 5.32 -1.82 3.37
CA ARG A 446 5.50 -2.89 2.38
C ARG A 446 5.89 -4.19 3.08
N LEU A 447 5.40 -5.33 2.60
CA LEU A 447 5.94 -6.64 2.97
C LEU A 447 7.36 -6.76 2.42
N ALA A 448 8.28 -7.28 3.23
CA ALA A 448 9.65 -7.54 2.81
C ALA A 448 9.72 -8.57 1.67
N ARG A 449 8.80 -9.55 1.67
CA ARG A 449 8.77 -10.61 0.65
C ARG A 449 8.29 -10.05 -0.70
N GLY A 450 9.15 -10.18 -1.70
CA GLY A 450 8.88 -9.66 -3.06
C GLY A 450 9.00 -8.13 -3.14
N LEU A 451 9.66 -7.50 -2.17
CA LEU A 451 10.00 -6.07 -2.25
C LEU A 451 11.07 -5.87 -3.32
N ASN A 452 10.77 -4.97 -4.26
CA ASN A 452 11.66 -4.62 -5.36
C ASN A 452 11.94 -3.11 -5.34
N ARG A 453 12.80 -2.66 -6.26
CA ARG A 453 13.18 -1.25 -6.36
C ARG A 453 11.99 -0.32 -6.54
N ARG A 454 11.08 -0.63 -7.48
CA ARG A 454 9.94 0.26 -7.79
C ARG A 454 8.97 0.34 -6.62
N GLU A 455 8.74 -0.77 -5.92
CA GLU A 455 7.92 -0.77 -4.72
C GLU A 455 8.52 0.07 -3.60
N ILE A 456 9.85 0.09 -3.46
CA ILE A 456 10.51 1.02 -2.53
C ILE A 456 10.35 2.46 -3.01
N GLU A 457 10.57 2.77 -4.30
CA GLU A 457 10.36 4.12 -4.84
C GLU A 457 8.92 4.62 -4.61
N ASN A 458 7.92 3.76 -4.85
CA ASN A 458 6.52 4.03 -4.55
C ASN A 458 6.27 4.24 -3.05
N MET A 459 6.87 3.40 -2.21
CA MET A 459 6.82 3.52 -0.75
C MET A 459 7.38 4.87 -0.28
N LEU A 460 8.49 5.35 -0.88
CA LEU A 460 9.00 6.69 -0.61
C LEU A 460 7.99 7.75 -1.06
N ALA A 461 7.55 7.70 -2.33
CA ALA A 461 6.68 8.71 -2.94
C ALA A 461 5.30 8.86 -2.26
N GLU A 462 4.84 7.85 -1.53
CA GLU A 462 3.62 7.90 -0.70
C GLU A 462 3.74 8.84 0.52
N THR A 463 4.96 9.24 0.90
CA THR A 463 5.24 10.03 2.10
C THR A 463 5.58 11.48 1.80
N LYS A 464 5.30 12.38 2.75
CA LYS A 464 5.78 13.77 2.72
C LYS A 464 7.30 13.85 2.90
N ALA A 465 7.90 12.86 3.57
CA ALA A 465 9.36 12.71 3.65
C ALA A 465 10.01 12.74 2.26
N TYR A 466 9.41 12.11 1.25
CA TYR A 466 9.94 12.13 -0.12
C TYR A 466 10.02 13.53 -0.73
N THR A 467 9.05 14.40 -0.44
CA THR A 467 9.10 15.81 -0.87
C THR A 467 10.30 16.54 -0.25
N LEU A 468 10.62 16.27 1.02
CA LEU A 468 11.81 16.84 1.67
C LEU A 468 13.10 16.27 1.06
N LEU A 469 13.14 14.96 0.80
CA LEU A 469 14.29 14.29 0.19
C LEU A 469 14.59 14.77 -1.23
N ARG A 470 13.57 15.20 -1.99
CA ARG A 470 13.74 15.81 -3.32
C ARG A 470 14.26 17.26 -3.27
N GLY A 471 14.42 17.82 -2.09
CA GLY A 471 14.80 19.22 -1.85
C GLY A 471 13.58 20.10 -1.69
N TYR A 472 13.54 20.87 -0.59
CA TYR A 472 12.47 21.82 -0.28
C TYR A 472 13.07 23.21 -0.10
N ARG A 473 12.45 24.25 -0.69
CA ARG A 473 12.86 25.67 -0.57
C ARG A 473 14.35 25.93 -0.84
N GLY A 474 14.89 25.33 -1.90
CA GLY A 474 16.29 25.56 -2.32
C GLY A 474 17.32 24.66 -1.65
N GLU A 475 16.90 23.76 -0.76
CA GLU A 475 17.77 22.69 -0.27
C GLU A 475 18.11 21.71 -1.39
N LYS A 476 19.35 21.21 -1.37
CA LYS A 476 19.80 20.18 -2.32
C LYS A 476 19.11 18.84 -1.99
N PRO A 477 18.75 18.03 -2.99
CA PRO A 477 18.16 16.72 -2.76
C PRO A 477 19.10 15.80 -1.98
N ALA A 478 18.51 14.90 -1.22
CA ALA A 478 19.20 13.80 -0.56
C ALA A 478 19.51 12.67 -1.55
N ASP A 479 20.42 11.78 -1.16
CA ASP A 479 20.77 10.58 -1.90
C ASP A 479 19.67 9.50 -1.73
N ILE A 480 18.67 9.56 -2.63
CA ILE A 480 17.53 8.63 -2.65
C ILE A 480 18.01 7.19 -2.89
N GLU A 481 19.08 6.99 -3.66
CA GLU A 481 19.64 5.66 -3.94
C GLU A 481 20.16 4.98 -2.68
N ALA A 482 20.83 5.75 -1.80
CA ALA A 482 21.29 5.24 -0.53
C ALA A 482 20.13 4.76 0.35
N ILE A 483 19.00 5.48 0.36
CA ILE A 483 17.81 5.14 1.13
C ILE A 483 17.15 3.87 0.57
N ILE A 484 16.99 3.77 -0.75
CA ILE A 484 16.50 2.56 -1.43
C ILE A 484 17.39 1.35 -1.06
N GLY A 485 18.71 1.57 -1.06
CA GLY A 485 19.71 0.60 -0.64
C GLY A 485 19.49 0.10 0.79
N ILE A 486 19.28 1.00 1.75
CA ILE A 486 19.04 0.64 3.16
C ILE A 486 17.76 -0.16 3.30
N ILE A 487 16.62 0.32 2.76
CA ILE A 487 15.32 -0.35 2.88
C ILE A 487 15.40 -1.78 2.32
N GLY A 488 16.00 -1.95 1.15
CA GLY A 488 16.14 -3.27 0.54
C GLY A 488 17.08 -4.21 1.30
N ARG A 489 18.15 -3.70 1.91
CA ARG A 489 19.04 -4.49 2.78
C ARG A 489 18.36 -4.88 4.09
N VAL A 490 17.56 -4.00 4.68
CA VAL A 490 16.70 -4.32 5.83
C VAL A 490 15.72 -5.44 5.46
N ALA A 491 15.01 -5.31 4.34
CA ALA A 491 14.10 -6.33 3.85
C ALA A 491 14.81 -7.68 3.64
N ARG A 492 16.04 -7.68 3.13
CA ARG A 492 16.85 -8.90 3.00
C ARG A 492 17.23 -9.49 4.37
N LEU A 493 17.73 -8.67 5.30
CA LEU A 493 18.13 -9.10 6.65
C LEU A 493 16.98 -9.80 7.38
N VAL A 494 15.80 -9.19 7.41
CA VAL A 494 14.63 -9.73 8.13
C VAL A 494 14.01 -10.95 7.43
N THR A 495 14.28 -11.12 6.13
CA THR A 495 13.86 -12.31 5.39
C THR A 495 14.83 -13.49 5.63
N ASP A 496 16.13 -13.21 5.72
CA ASP A 496 17.16 -14.21 5.97
C ASP A 496 17.16 -14.74 7.41
N PHE A 497 16.66 -13.93 8.36
CA PHE A 497 16.58 -14.25 9.78
C PHE A 497 15.15 -14.09 10.33
N PRO A 498 14.28 -15.10 10.15
CA PRO A 498 12.89 -15.05 10.61
C PRO A 498 12.74 -14.95 12.13
N GLU A 499 13.79 -15.21 12.91
CA GLU A 499 13.78 -14.97 14.36
C GLU A 499 13.74 -13.48 14.74
N ILE A 500 14.04 -12.56 13.81
CA ILE A 500 13.88 -11.12 14.05
C ILE A 500 12.39 -10.77 14.01
N THR A 501 11.85 -10.28 15.12
CA THR A 501 10.43 -9.93 15.27
C THR A 501 10.17 -8.45 15.10
N GLU A 502 11.15 -7.61 15.44
CA GLU A 502 11.07 -6.17 15.33
C GLU A 502 12.45 -5.61 14.98
N MET A 503 12.48 -4.59 14.14
CA MET A 503 13.68 -3.80 13.87
C MET A 503 13.27 -2.33 13.76
N ASP A 504 14.00 -1.45 14.42
CA ASP A 504 13.78 -0.01 14.35
C ASP A 504 15.10 0.70 14.08
N ILE A 505 15.17 1.42 12.96
CA ILE A 505 16.27 2.33 12.65
C ILE A 505 15.76 3.75 12.79
N ASN A 506 16.07 4.36 13.94
CA ASN A 506 15.54 5.67 14.29
C ASN A 506 16.55 6.52 15.08
N PRO A 507 17.15 7.56 14.46
CA PRO A 507 16.93 8.00 13.09
C PRO A 507 17.86 7.31 12.07
N VAL A 508 17.43 7.30 10.82
CA VAL A 508 18.31 7.29 9.64
C VAL A 508 18.51 8.75 9.22
N PHE A 509 19.76 9.20 9.11
CA PHE A 509 20.07 10.50 8.51
C PHE A 509 20.33 10.35 7.03
N ALA A 510 19.56 11.07 6.22
CA ALA A 510 19.81 11.21 4.80
C ALA A 510 20.64 12.48 4.53
N TYR A 511 21.65 12.34 3.68
CA TYR A 511 22.54 13.41 3.24
C TYR A 511 22.42 13.61 1.74
N ASN A 512 23.08 14.64 1.21
CA ASN A 512 23.21 14.84 -0.23
C ASN A 512 24.03 13.73 -0.92
N GLN A 513 24.85 13.02 -0.15
CA GLN A 513 25.65 11.87 -0.58
C GLN A 513 25.62 10.83 0.54
N GLY A 514 24.95 9.71 0.31
CA GLY A 514 24.76 8.66 1.29
C GLY A 514 23.67 8.92 2.33
N ALA A 515 23.49 7.92 3.20
CA ALA A 515 22.63 7.94 4.37
C ALA A 515 23.29 7.11 5.48
N CYS A 516 22.91 7.33 6.74
CA CYS A 516 23.50 6.65 7.89
C CYS A 516 22.45 6.33 8.95
N ALA A 517 22.37 5.07 9.36
CA ALA A 517 21.62 4.63 10.54
C ALA A 517 22.34 5.10 11.82
N LEU A 518 21.65 5.82 12.71
CA LEU A 518 22.25 6.32 13.95
C LEU A 518 21.91 5.47 15.17
N ASP A 519 20.69 4.95 15.21
CA ASP A 519 20.26 4.02 16.25
C ASP A 519 19.58 2.85 15.57
N VAL A 520 20.00 1.65 15.94
CA VAL A 520 19.46 0.41 15.41
C VAL A 520 19.08 -0.45 16.59
N LYS A 521 17.80 -0.78 16.68
CA LYS A 521 17.25 -1.71 17.64
C LYS A 521 16.76 -2.94 16.90
N ILE A 522 17.13 -4.12 17.39
CA ILE A 522 16.70 -5.42 16.84
C ILE A 522 16.17 -6.26 17.99
N THR A 523 14.94 -6.74 17.85
CA THR A 523 14.30 -7.68 18.78
C THR A 523 14.15 -9.04 18.12
N VAL A 524 14.38 -10.11 18.88
CA VAL A 524 14.26 -11.51 18.43
C VAL A 524 13.25 -12.29 19.26
N SER A 525 12.74 -13.39 18.70
CA SER A 525 11.88 -14.38 19.38
C SER A 525 12.62 -15.61 19.88
#